data_AF-A0A7C7DZE1-F1
#
_entry.id   AF-A0A7C7DZE1-F1
#
_cell.length_a   1.000
_cell.length_b   1.000
_cell.length_c   1.000
_cell.angle_alpha   90.00
_cell.angle_beta   90.00
_cell.angle_gamma   90.00
#
_symmetry.space_group_name_H-M   'P 1'
#
loop_
_entity.id
_entity.type
_entity.pdbx_description
1 polymer ?
#
loop_
_entity_poly.entity_id
_entity_poly.type
_entity_poly.pdbx_seq_one_letter_code
_entity_poly.pdbx_strand_id
1 'polypeptide(L)'
;MDRILWKVLAFLVCAVLLFLVPLLNMLERQDDIAYNIVFAECSRFADICRDTGYITPNLYTDFVNRLNSTGNTYQVRMTHIKRSVNPVYRQTGNTMEFTGDYEIIHVTRGEDEILDVLFPLTPLSPLDESRRYKMAMGDLFFVEVQNRGKTMAVALRDMILFSNTKTPCIFVRAGGMVRNEAY
;
A
#
# COMPACT_ATOMS: atom_id res chain seq x y z
N MET A 1 -51.16 -7.94 -30.47
CA MET A 1 -49.72 -7.94 -30.80
C MET A 1 -48.85 -7.63 -29.59
N ASP A 2 -49.33 -6.83 -28.62
CA ASP A 2 -48.57 -6.41 -27.43
C ASP A 2 -48.07 -7.54 -26.52
N ARG A 3 -48.85 -8.63 -26.39
CA ARG A 3 -48.44 -9.81 -25.59
C ARG A 3 -47.21 -10.52 -26.15
N ILE A 4 -46.97 -10.45 -27.45
CA ILE A 4 -45.83 -11.10 -28.11
C ILE A 4 -44.59 -10.21 -27.95
N LEU A 5 -44.73 -8.89 -28.12
CA LEU A 5 -43.66 -7.91 -27.90
C LEU A 5 -43.09 -8.00 -26.47
N TRP A 6 -43.93 -8.04 -25.43
CA TRP A 6 -43.46 -8.16 -24.05
C TRP A 6 -42.74 -9.48 -23.77
N LYS A 7 -43.21 -10.58 -24.37
CA LYS A 7 -42.55 -11.90 -24.25
C LYS A 7 -41.18 -11.93 -24.94
N VAL A 8 -41.08 -11.34 -26.13
CA VAL A 8 -39.81 -11.22 -26.86
C VAL A 8 -38.83 -10.32 -26.09
N LEU A 9 -39.31 -9.21 -25.52
CA LEU A 9 -38.50 -8.33 -24.67
C LEU A 9 -38.03 -9.04 -23.39
N ALA A 10 -38.93 -9.74 -22.69
CA ALA A 10 -38.57 -10.50 -21.50
C ALA A 10 -37.55 -11.60 -21.80
N PHE A 11 -37.69 -12.31 -22.92
CA PHE A 11 -36.73 -13.30 -23.36
C PHE A 11 -35.35 -12.69 -23.63
N LEU A 12 -35.31 -11.53 -24.30
CA LEU A 12 -34.07 -10.81 -24.58
C LEU A 12 -33.37 -10.35 -23.29
N VAL A 13 -34.13 -9.80 -22.34
CA VAL A 13 -33.59 -9.40 -21.02
C VAL A 13 -33.05 -10.61 -20.26
N CYS A 14 -33.77 -11.75 -20.25
CA CYS A 14 -33.29 -12.98 -19.64
C CYS A 14 -31.99 -13.48 -20.29
N ALA A 15 -31.88 -13.44 -21.62
CA ALA A 15 -30.67 -13.84 -22.33
C ALA A 15 -29.47 -12.96 -21.95
N VAL A 16 -29.68 -11.63 -21.82
CA VAL A 16 -28.65 -10.70 -21.35
C VAL A 16 -28.24 -11.00 -19.90
N LEU A 17 -29.20 -11.23 -19.00
CA LEU A 17 -28.92 -11.55 -17.59
C LEU A 17 -28.10 -12.84 -17.43
N LEU A 18 -28.37 -13.86 -18.25
CA LEU A 18 -27.60 -15.11 -18.25
C LEU A 18 -26.12 -14.92 -18.64
N PHE A 19 -25.79 -13.86 -19.37
CA PHE A 19 -24.40 -13.52 -19.69
C PHE A 19 -23.78 -12.56 -18.66
N LEU A 20 -24.56 -11.60 -18.19
CA LEU A 20 -24.12 -10.56 -17.25
C LEU A 20 -23.72 -11.13 -15.89
N VAL A 21 -24.49 -12.10 -15.36
CA VAL A 21 -24.23 -12.68 -14.04
C VAL A 21 -22.91 -13.47 -13.99
N PRO A 22 -22.63 -14.41 -14.93
CA PRO A 22 -21.33 -15.07 -14.98
C PRO A 22 -20.16 -14.12 -15.21
N LEU A 23 -20.35 -13.07 -16.02
CA LEU A 23 -19.33 -12.05 -16.27
C LEU A 23 -18.98 -11.30 -14.97
N LEU A 24 -19.99 -10.86 -14.21
CA LEU A 24 -19.77 -10.22 -12.91
C LEU A 24 -19.01 -11.12 -11.95
N ASN A 25 -19.42 -12.39 -11.80
CA ASN A 25 -18.74 -13.36 -10.94
C ASN A 25 -17.27 -13.57 -11.35
N MET A 26 -16.98 -13.59 -12.65
CA MET A 26 -15.62 -13.72 -13.16
C MET A 26 -14.77 -12.48 -12.80
N LEU A 27 -15.33 -11.27 -12.93
CA LEU A 27 -14.65 -10.04 -12.58
C LEU A 27 -14.42 -9.91 -11.06
N GLU A 28 -15.41 -10.27 -10.24
CA GLU A 28 -15.24 -10.30 -8.78
C GLU A 28 -14.14 -11.28 -8.37
N ARG A 29 -14.10 -12.47 -8.98
CA ARG A 29 -13.02 -13.44 -8.74
C ARG A 29 -11.65 -12.91 -9.18
N GLN A 30 -11.59 -12.12 -10.25
CA GLN A 30 -10.35 -11.48 -10.68
C GLN A 30 -9.89 -10.43 -9.64
N ASP A 31 -10.82 -9.66 -9.07
CA ASP A 31 -10.53 -8.72 -7.99
C ASP A 31 -10.02 -9.43 -6.72
N ASP A 32 -10.62 -10.57 -6.34
CA ASP A 32 -10.15 -11.39 -5.21
C ASP A 32 -8.72 -11.93 -5.42
N ILE A 33 -8.41 -12.37 -6.64
CA ILE A 33 -7.06 -12.82 -7.01
C ILE A 33 -6.09 -11.63 -6.91
N ALA A 34 -6.47 -10.47 -7.43
CA ALA A 34 -5.65 -9.26 -7.35
C ALA A 34 -5.40 -8.85 -5.88
N TYR A 35 -6.43 -8.89 -5.02
CA TYR A 35 -6.28 -8.62 -3.59
C TYR A 35 -5.26 -9.55 -2.93
N ASN A 36 -5.35 -10.85 -3.19
CA ASN A 36 -4.44 -11.84 -2.60
C ASN A 36 -2.98 -11.65 -3.07
N ILE A 37 -2.77 -11.31 -4.34
CA ILE A 37 -1.43 -11.00 -4.88
C ILE A 37 -0.88 -9.75 -4.21
N VAL A 38 -1.67 -8.68 -4.14
CA VAL A 38 -1.27 -7.42 -3.47
C VAL A 38 -0.93 -7.68 -2.00
N PHE A 39 -1.72 -8.51 -1.31
CA PHE A 39 -1.48 -8.88 0.07
C PHE A 39 -0.18 -9.67 0.26
N ALA A 40 0.04 -10.68 -0.57
CA ALA A 40 1.27 -11.47 -0.52
C ALA A 40 2.52 -10.60 -0.79
N GLU A 41 2.48 -9.74 -1.81
CA GLU A 41 3.62 -8.88 -2.14
C GLU A 41 3.83 -7.75 -1.12
N CYS A 42 2.76 -7.19 -0.55
CA CYS A 42 2.84 -6.19 0.52
C CYS A 42 3.46 -6.79 1.79
N SER A 43 3.02 -7.99 2.19
CA SER A 43 3.62 -8.71 3.32
C SER A 43 5.08 -9.02 3.05
N ARG A 44 5.39 -9.58 1.87
CA ARG A 44 6.77 -9.91 1.47
C ARG A 44 7.68 -8.69 1.50
N PHE A 45 7.24 -7.56 0.94
CA PHE A 45 8.01 -6.32 0.94
C PHE A 45 8.23 -5.80 2.37
N ALA A 46 7.18 -5.77 3.20
CA ALA A 46 7.29 -5.35 4.59
C ALA A 46 8.22 -6.26 5.39
N ASP A 47 8.15 -7.58 5.21
CA ASP A 47 8.99 -8.55 5.90
C ASP A 47 10.46 -8.39 5.50
N ILE A 48 10.77 -8.25 4.21
CA ILE A 48 12.15 -7.99 3.74
C ILE A 48 12.68 -6.69 4.35
N CYS A 49 11.89 -5.62 4.34
CA CYS A 49 12.30 -4.33 4.92
C CYS A 49 12.57 -4.44 6.42
N ARG A 50 11.78 -5.23 7.15
CA ARG A 50 11.92 -5.46 8.60
C ARG A 50 13.08 -6.37 8.96
N ASP A 51 13.38 -7.36 8.13
CA ASP A 51 14.44 -8.34 8.35
C ASP A 51 15.82 -7.83 7.90
N THR A 52 15.87 -6.88 6.96
CA THR A 52 17.11 -6.24 6.50
C THR A 52 17.41 -4.93 7.25
N GLY A 53 16.38 -4.19 7.66
CA GLY A 53 16.52 -2.87 8.26
C GLY A 53 16.83 -1.78 7.24
N TYR A 54 16.66 -2.03 5.94
CA TYR A 54 16.79 -0.99 4.92
C TYR A 54 15.90 -1.24 3.69
N ILE A 55 15.64 -0.17 2.94
CA ILE A 55 14.90 -0.21 1.69
C ILE A 55 15.85 0.18 0.57
N THR A 56 15.87 -0.60 -0.51
CA THR A 56 16.66 -0.30 -1.71
C THR A 56 15.75 0.15 -2.85
N PRO A 57 16.28 0.95 -3.80
CA PRO A 57 15.49 1.38 -4.96
C PRO A 57 14.98 0.19 -5.78
N ASN A 58 15.82 -0.83 -5.99
CA ASN A 58 15.44 -2.03 -6.74
C ASN A 58 14.31 -2.79 -6.04
N LEU A 59 14.37 -2.96 -4.72
CA LEU A 59 13.32 -3.64 -3.96
C LEU A 59 11.97 -2.91 -4.10
N TYR A 60 11.98 -1.57 -4.02
CA TYR A 60 10.78 -0.77 -4.20
C TYR A 60 10.25 -0.82 -5.64
N THR A 61 11.12 -0.69 -6.64
CA THR A 61 10.73 -0.79 -8.05
C THR A 61 10.16 -2.17 -8.38
N ASP A 62 10.77 -3.25 -7.90
CA ASP A 62 10.26 -4.61 -8.07
C ASP A 62 8.88 -4.79 -7.41
N PHE A 63 8.70 -4.23 -6.21
CA PHE A 63 7.42 -4.22 -5.51
C PHE A 63 6.34 -3.52 -6.33
N VAL A 64 6.61 -2.30 -6.81
CA VAL A 64 5.67 -1.53 -7.65
C VAL A 64 5.36 -2.25 -8.97
N ASN A 65 6.36 -2.85 -9.61
CA ASN A 65 6.18 -3.61 -10.85
C ASN A 65 5.28 -4.84 -10.64
N ARG A 66 5.45 -5.56 -9.52
CA ARG A 66 4.60 -6.70 -9.16
C ARG A 66 3.17 -6.26 -8.85
N LEU A 67 2.98 -5.14 -8.17
CA LEU A 67 1.64 -4.57 -7.99
C LEU A 67 0.99 -4.23 -9.33
N ASN A 68 1.69 -3.51 -10.20
CA ASN A 68 1.16 -3.14 -11.52
C ASN A 68 0.89 -4.34 -12.44
N SER A 69 1.51 -5.48 -12.20
CA SER A 69 1.27 -6.73 -12.96
C SER A 69 -0.15 -7.28 -12.81
N THR A 70 -0.90 -6.88 -11.77
CA THR A 70 -2.31 -7.27 -11.60
C THR A 70 -3.26 -6.53 -12.55
N GLY A 71 -2.76 -5.53 -13.30
CA GLY A 71 -3.54 -4.74 -14.25
C GLY A 71 -4.32 -3.58 -13.61
N ASN A 72 -4.25 -3.42 -12.29
CA ASN A 72 -4.84 -2.29 -11.58
C ASN A 72 -3.75 -1.26 -11.23
N THR A 73 -4.15 0.01 -11.13
CA THR A 73 -3.28 1.07 -10.60
C THR A 73 -3.42 1.14 -9.09
N TYR A 74 -2.30 1.22 -8.38
CA TYR A 74 -2.27 1.33 -6.93
C TYR A 74 -1.57 2.61 -6.49
N GLN A 75 -1.98 3.11 -5.33
CA GLN A 75 -1.26 4.07 -4.53
C GLN A 75 -0.66 3.32 -3.36
N VAL A 76 0.67 3.33 -3.29
CA VAL A 76 1.43 2.87 -2.14
C VAL A 76 1.54 4.02 -1.15
N ARG A 77 1.60 3.72 0.14
CA ARG A 77 1.94 4.65 1.22
C ARG A 77 2.82 3.93 2.21
N MET A 78 4.02 4.46 2.43
CA MET A 78 4.97 3.93 3.40
C MET A 78 5.07 4.85 4.61
N THR A 79 5.11 4.28 5.81
CA THR A 79 5.27 5.03 7.06
C THR A 79 6.33 4.35 7.91
N HIS A 80 7.34 5.11 8.29
CA HIS A 80 8.38 4.68 9.21
C HIS A 80 8.28 5.49 10.50
N ILE A 81 8.14 4.83 11.65
CA ILE A 81 8.07 5.45 12.95
C ILE A 81 9.36 5.12 13.69
N LYS A 82 10.24 6.12 13.77
CA LYS A 82 11.52 6.01 14.46
C LYS A 82 11.38 6.28 15.95
N ARG A 83 11.93 5.42 16.78
CA ARG A 83 12.04 5.64 18.23
C ARG A 83 13.34 6.39 18.55
N SER A 84 13.23 7.60 19.07
CA SER A 84 14.37 8.41 19.53
C SER A 84 14.36 8.50 21.05
N VAL A 85 15.52 8.29 21.68
CA VAL A 85 15.70 8.43 23.13
C VAL A 85 16.48 9.71 23.38
N ASN A 86 15.83 10.70 23.99
CA ASN A 86 16.43 12.00 24.26
C ASN A 86 16.67 12.16 25.77
N PRO A 87 17.87 12.59 26.19
CA PRO A 87 18.14 12.88 27.60
C PRO A 87 17.36 14.12 28.06
N VAL A 88 16.69 14.03 29.21
CA VAL A 88 15.95 15.15 29.81
C VAL A 88 16.91 16.00 30.63
N TYR A 89 17.09 17.25 30.21
CA TYR A 89 17.87 18.24 30.95
C TYR A 89 16.94 19.14 31.78
N ARG A 90 17.28 19.35 33.05
CA ARG A 90 16.62 20.33 33.91
C ARG A 90 17.50 21.56 34.00
N GLN A 91 16.88 22.73 33.85
CA GLN A 91 17.59 23.99 34.00
C GLN A 91 17.69 24.36 35.48
N THR A 92 18.89 24.25 36.05
CA THR A 92 19.20 24.70 37.42
C THR A 92 20.05 25.97 37.31
N GLY A 93 19.41 27.14 37.37
CA GLY A 93 20.10 28.43 37.17
C GLY A 93 20.52 28.67 35.71
N ASN A 94 21.81 28.88 35.46
CA ASN A 94 22.37 29.17 34.12
C ASN A 94 22.93 27.94 33.38
N THR A 95 22.86 26.75 33.98
CA THR A 95 23.44 25.52 33.44
C THR A 95 22.34 24.47 33.23
N MET A 96 22.42 23.73 32.13
CA MET A 96 21.56 22.59 31.84
C MET A 96 22.17 21.34 32.49
N GLU A 97 21.54 20.83 33.54
CA GLU A 97 21.97 19.60 34.21
C GLU A 97 21.17 18.41 33.69
N PHE A 98 21.87 17.30 33.42
CA PHE A 98 21.22 16.06 33.02
C PHE A 98 20.46 15.46 34.22
N THR A 99 19.16 15.21 34.05
CA THR A 99 18.28 14.79 35.16
C THR A 99 18.41 13.30 35.50
N GLY A 100 19.07 12.51 34.64
CA GLY A 100 19.10 11.05 34.76
C GLY A 100 17.96 10.34 34.01
N ASP A 101 16.96 11.11 33.58
CA ASP A 101 15.77 10.60 32.89
C ASP A 101 15.92 10.68 31.36
N TYR A 102 15.26 9.74 30.68
CA TYR A 102 15.23 9.65 29.22
C TYR A 102 13.79 9.70 28.73
N GLU A 103 13.52 10.56 27.75
CA GLU A 103 12.23 10.63 27.08
C GLU A 103 12.28 9.86 25.75
N ILE A 104 11.24 9.08 25.48
CA ILE A 104 11.11 8.32 24.23
C ILE A 104 10.15 9.09 23.31
N ILE A 105 10.69 9.66 22.24
CA ILE A 105 9.93 10.35 21.21
C ILE A 105 9.78 9.44 19.99
N HIS A 106 8.59 9.44 19.38
CA HIS A 106 8.32 8.74 18.14
C HIS A 106 8.28 9.75 17.00
N VAL A 107 9.17 9.59 16.02
CA VAL A 107 9.25 10.46 14.85
C VAL A 107 8.73 9.71 13.64
N THR A 108 7.58 10.13 13.13
CA THR A 108 6.97 9.56 11.93
C THR A 108 7.57 10.18 10.68
N ARG A 109 8.03 9.33 9.78
CA ARG A 109 8.57 9.65 8.46
C ARG A 109 7.60 9.10 7.41
N GLY A 110 7.14 9.98 6.53
CA GLY A 110 6.21 9.63 5.47
C GLY A 110 6.91 9.02 4.25
N GLU A 111 6.10 8.65 3.27
CA GLU A 111 6.57 8.07 2.01
C GLU A 111 7.49 9.02 1.24
N ASP A 112 7.16 10.32 1.17
CA ASP A 112 7.91 11.30 0.39
C ASP A 112 9.38 11.36 0.85
N GLU A 113 9.61 11.38 2.17
CA GLU A 113 10.96 11.38 2.76
C GLU A 113 11.72 10.07 2.47
N ILE A 114 11.02 8.94 2.36
CA ILE A 114 11.62 7.66 2.00
C ILE A 114 11.99 7.66 0.51
N LEU A 115 11.08 8.13 -0.36
CA LEU A 115 11.29 8.16 -1.80
C LEU A 115 12.40 9.13 -2.20
N ASP A 116 12.54 10.27 -1.53
CA ASP A 116 13.61 11.24 -1.77
C ASP A 116 15.01 10.61 -1.55
N VAL A 117 15.13 9.68 -0.59
CA VAL A 117 16.37 8.93 -0.35
C VAL A 117 16.60 7.85 -1.40
N LEU A 118 15.54 7.16 -1.84
CA LEU A 118 15.63 6.08 -2.84
C LEU A 118 15.91 6.62 -4.25
N PHE A 119 15.33 7.76 -4.61
CA PHE A 119 15.38 8.37 -5.94
C PHE A 119 15.80 9.85 -5.86
N PRO A 120 17.06 10.12 -5.49
CA PRO A 120 17.56 11.49 -5.47
C PRO A 120 17.58 12.11 -6.87
N LEU A 121 17.51 13.44 -6.94
CA LEU A 121 17.56 14.20 -8.20
C LEU A 121 18.87 14.02 -8.99
N THR A 122 19.94 13.59 -8.32
CA THR A 122 21.23 13.30 -8.95
C THR A 122 21.25 11.84 -9.43
N PRO A 123 21.65 11.56 -10.69
CA PRO A 123 21.69 10.21 -11.23
C PRO A 123 22.84 9.41 -10.60
N LEU A 124 22.59 8.81 -9.44
CA LEU A 124 23.46 7.85 -8.75
C LEU A 124 23.14 6.43 -9.20
N SER A 125 24.12 5.54 -9.13
CA SER A 125 23.94 4.13 -9.47
C SER A 125 22.91 3.49 -8.53
N PRO A 126 22.02 2.59 -9.01
CA PRO A 126 21.06 1.89 -8.15
C PRO A 126 21.69 1.05 -7.01
N LEU A 127 22.99 0.77 -7.12
CA LEU A 127 23.75 -0.03 -6.16
C LEU A 127 24.41 0.80 -5.05
N ASP A 128 24.39 2.14 -5.16
CA ASP A 128 25.05 3.01 -4.19
C ASP A 128 24.39 2.91 -2.81
N GLU A 129 25.21 2.74 -1.76
CA GLU A 129 24.73 2.61 -0.38
C GLU A 129 24.01 3.86 0.13
N SER A 130 24.30 5.03 -0.45
CA SER A 130 23.66 6.30 -0.12
C SER A 130 22.19 6.35 -0.53
N ARG A 131 21.76 5.50 -1.45
CA ARG A 131 20.35 5.39 -1.90
C ARG A 131 19.54 4.41 -1.06
N ARG A 132 20.13 3.83 -0.01
CA ARG A 132 19.44 2.89 0.88
C ARG A 132 18.83 3.65 2.04
N TYR A 133 17.51 3.57 2.19
CA TYR A 133 16.83 4.10 3.36
C TYR A 133 17.04 3.15 4.54
N LYS A 134 17.78 3.57 5.56
CA LYS A 134 18.11 2.74 6.74
C LYS A 134 17.11 2.96 7.88
N MET A 135 16.74 1.88 8.55
CA MET A 135 15.84 1.85 9.71
C MET A 135 16.54 1.15 10.87
N ALA A 136 16.23 1.55 12.10
CA ALA A 136 16.80 0.93 13.29
C ALA A 136 15.90 -0.22 13.80
N MET A 137 16.51 -1.17 14.49
CA MET A 137 15.86 -2.24 15.21
C MET A 137 14.98 -1.62 16.30
N GLY A 138 13.73 -2.07 16.35
CA GLY A 138 12.74 -1.51 17.26
C GLY A 138 11.94 -0.33 16.68
N ASP A 139 12.30 0.19 15.50
CA ASP A 139 11.43 1.10 14.75
C ASP A 139 10.22 0.34 14.17
N LEU A 140 9.13 1.05 13.88
CA LEU A 140 7.95 0.47 13.24
C LEU A 140 7.89 0.89 11.78
N PHE A 141 7.68 -0.09 10.88
CA PHE A 141 7.50 0.16 9.46
C PHE A 141 6.13 -0.35 9.00
N PHE A 142 5.39 0.47 8.28
CA PHE A 142 4.08 0.15 7.73
C PHE A 142 4.01 0.49 6.24
N VAL A 143 3.36 -0.39 5.49
CA VAL A 143 3.10 -0.24 4.07
C VAL A 143 1.61 -0.43 3.84
N GLU A 144 1.01 0.53 3.18
CA GLU A 144 -0.39 0.56 2.81
C GLU A 144 -0.49 0.64 1.29
N VAL A 145 -1.33 -0.21 0.70
CA VAL A 145 -1.57 -0.24 -0.73
C VAL A 145 -3.07 -0.13 -0.96
N GLN A 146 -3.46 0.88 -1.73
CA GLN A 146 -4.86 1.13 -2.08
C GLN A 146 -5.02 1.27 -3.58
N ASN A 147 -6.07 0.72 -4.18
CA ASN A 147 -6.29 0.89 -5.61
C ASN A 147 -6.71 2.33 -5.96
N ARG A 148 -6.16 2.87 -7.06
CA ARG A 148 -6.51 4.18 -7.59
C ARG A 148 -7.66 4.02 -8.60
N GLY A 149 -8.89 4.27 -8.13
CA GLY A 149 -10.09 4.23 -8.97
C GLY A 149 -10.99 3.03 -8.71
N LYS A 150 -11.85 2.68 -9.67
CA LYS A 150 -12.76 1.54 -9.60
C LYS A 150 -12.17 0.36 -10.36
N THR A 151 -12.32 -0.84 -9.81
CA THR A 151 -12.04 -2.08 -10.56
C THR A 151 -13.12 -2.30 -11.61
N MET A 152 -12.86 -3.19 -12.58
CA MET A 152 -13.82 -3.50 -13.64
C MET A 152 -15.13 -4.08 -13.09
N ALA A 153 -15.05 -4.90 -12.03
CA ALA A 153 -16.24 -5.46 -11.37
C ALA A 153 -17.12 -4.35 -10.79
N VAL A 154 -16.52 -3.39 -10.09
CA VAL A 154 -17.25 -2.28 -9.47
C VAL A 154 -17.79 -1.31 -10.51
N ALA A 155 -17.05 -1.04 -11.58
CA ALA A 155 -17.53 -0.23 -12.69
C ALA A 155 -18.76 -0.87 -13.38
N LEU A 156 -18.73 -2.19 -13.65
CA LEU A 156 -19.85 -2.90 -14.24
C LEU A 156 -21.06 -2.94 -13.29
N ARG A 157 -20.82 -3.24 -12.01
CA ARG A 157 -21.85 -3.25 -10.97
C ARG A 157 -22.51 -1.88 -10.82
N ASP A 158 -21.73 -0.81 -10.78
CA ASP A 158 -22.24 0.57 -10.69
C ASP A 158 -23.08 0.94 -11.90
N MET A 159 -22.69 0.51 -13.10
CA MET A 159 -23.48 0.69 -14.31
C MET A 159 -24.86 0.00 -14.21
N ILE A 160 -24.91 -1.22 -13.68
CA ILE A 160 -26.15 -2.02 -13.59
C ILE A 160 -27.07 -1.49 -12.49
N LEU A 161 -26.51 -1.12 -11.34
CA LEU A 161 -27.26 -0.67 -10.17
C LEU A 161 -27.56 0.84 -10.20
N PHE A 162 -27.09 1.55 -11.22
CA PHE A 162 -27.10 3.03 -11.28
C PHE A 162 -26.54 3.66 -10.00
N SER A 163 -25.54 3.01 -9.41
CA SER A 163 -24.86 3.47 -8.19
C SER A 163 -23.53 4.11 -8.53
N ASN A 164 -22.98 4.86 -7.57
CA ASN A 164 -21.64 5.40 -7.67
C ASN A 164 -20.89 5.06 -6.39
N THR A 165 -20.31 3.86 -6.33
CA THR A 165 -19.47 3.45 -5.21
C THR A 165 -18.21 4.30 -5.17
N LYS A 166 -17.95 4.97 -4.04
CA LYS A 166 -16.72 5.73 -3.80
C LYS A 166 -15.74 4.86 -3.00
N THR A 167 -14.45 5.05 -3.28
CA THR A 167 -13.29 4.65 -2.44
C THR A 167 -13.01 3.14 -2.36
N PRO A 168 -11.79 2.72 -1.95
CA PRO A 168 -11.05 1.65 -2.62
C PRO A 168 -11.66 0.26 -2.35
N CYS A 169 -11.72 -0.55 -3.40
CA CYS A 169 -12.15 -1.94 -3.31
C CYS A 169 -11.02 -2.86 -2.84
N ILE A 170 -9.76 -2.46 -3.10
CA ILE A 170 -8.58 -3.18 -2.66
C ILE A 170 -7.81 -2.26 -1.72
N PHE A 171 -7.80 -2.61 -0.44
CA PHE A 171 -7.03 -1.94 0.59
C PHE A 171 -6.27 -2.99 1.40
N VAL A 172 -4.95 -2.88 1.41
CA VAL A 172 -4.08 -3.80 2.12
C VAL A 172 -3.08 -3.02 2.95
N ARG A 173 -2.85 -3.48 4.18
CA ARG A 173 -1.83 -2.94 5.08
C ARG A 173 -0.98 -4.07 5.64
N ALA A 174 0.33 -3.94 5.52
CA ALA A 174 1.31 -4.83 6.13
C ALA A 174 2.36 -4.00 6.87
N GLY A 175 2.98 -4.57 7.90
CA GLY A 175 3.99 -3.87 8.67
C GLY A 175 4.26 -4.48 10.03
N GLY A 176 5.06 -3.77 10.81
CA GLY A 176 5.40 -4.12 12.18
C GLY A 176 6.79 -3.62 12.56
N MET A 177 7.31 -4.16 13.67
CA MET A 177 8.62 -3.81 14.19
C MET A 177 9.76 -4.35 13.33
N VAL A 178 10.74 -3.52 13.04
CA VAL A 178 12.01 -3.87 12.38
C VAL A 178 12.82 -4.75 13.34
N ARG A 179 13.24 -5.92 12.85
CA ARG A 179 13.87 -6.97 13.66
C ARG A 179 15.39 -6.92 13.64
N ASN A 180 15.97 -6.35 12.59
CA ASN A 180 17.40 -6.39 12.35
C ASN A 180 17.89 -5.11 11.67
N GLU A 181 19.19 -4.86 11.82
CA GLU A 181 19.94 -3.70 11.35
C GLU A 181 21.15 -4.19 10.53
N ALA A 182 20.91 -5.00 9.52
CA ALA A 182 21.98 -5.60 8.71
C ALA A 182 22.40 -4.66 7.57
N TYR A 183 22.88 -3.46 7.91
CA TYR A 183 23.39 -2.48 6.93
C TYR A 183 24.84 -2.74 6.51
#